data_AF-A0A1I2YSS7-F1
#
_entry.id   AF-A0A1I2YSS7-F1
#
_cell.length_a   1.000
_cell.length_b   1.000
_cell.length_c   1.000
_cell.angle_alpha   90.00
_cell.angle_beta   90.00
_cell.angle_gamma   90.00
#
_symmetry.space_group_name_H-M   'P 1'
#
loop_
_entity.id
_entity.type
_entity.pdbx_description
1 polymer ?
#
loop_
_entity_poly.entity_id
_entity_poly.type
_entity_poly.pdbx_seq_one_letter_code
_entity_poly.pdbx_strand_id
1 'polypeptide(L)'
;MQPLKIAQMMLRTLIPAIIAAASMIAAPSFAQEAASTAESPAVSPSLPAIQLQGQTEFVTGGVGQDESEAMKKEGRAWPLMLEFAQTSDGRAQYLSDVQVTIKDKSGNTVLDATAEGPYMLIRLAPGRYSLDAIYESVTLHRHLKLEKGQNRKVVLVWPSQLREGQGQGQRNPE
;
A
#
# COMPACT_ATOMS: atom_id res chain seq x y z
N MET A 1 -34.59 4.42 7.19
CA MET A 1 -34.00 3.09 7.45
C MET A 1 -33.55 2.51 6.12
N GLN A 2 -32.27 2.60 5.79
CA GLN A 2 -31.73 1.96 4.58
C GLN A 2 -31.13 0.61 4.95
N PRO A 3 -31.55 -0.49 4.30
CA PRO A 3 -30.89 -1.77 4.48
C PRO A 3 -29.65 -1.90 3.59
N LEU A 4 -28.62 -2.44 4.23
CA LEU A 4 -27.42 -3.09 3.73
C LEU A 4 -27.63 -3.84 2.39
N LYS A 5 -26.75 -3.62 1.40
CA LYS A 5 -26.63 -4.52 0.23
C LYS A 5 -25.17 -4.82 -0.07
N ILE A 6 -24.74 -5.91 0.56
CA ILE A 6 -23.60 -6.75 0.27
C ILE A 6 -23.71 -7.31 -1.16
N ALA A 7 -22.56 -7.41 -1.82
CA ALA A 7 -22.23 -8.28 -2.95
C ALA A 7 -23.22 -8.33 -4.13
N GLN A 8 -22.84 -7.74 -5.25
CA GLN A 8 -23.28 -8.22 -6.55
C GLN A 8 -22.07 -8.67 -7.37
N MET A 9 -21.93 -9.99 -7.33
CA MET A 9 -21.00 -10.85 -8.02
C MET A 9 -21.58 -11.16 -9.42
N MET A 10 -20.73 -11.00 -10.44
CA MET A 10 -20.70 -11.74 -11.72
C MET A 10 -21.78 -11.51 -12.80
N LEU A 11 -21.26 -11.50 -14.04
CA LEU A 11 -21.81 -12.11 -15.26
C LEU A 11 -22.72 -11.28 -16.18
N ARG A 12 -22.10 -10.65 -17.19
CA ARG A 12 -22.68 -10.35 -18.53
C ARG A 12 -21.49 -10.44 -19.49
N THR A 13 -21.45 -11.28 -20.53
CA THR A 13 -22.33 -11.23 -21.70
C THR A 13 -22.09 -12.47 -22.58
N LEU A 14 -23.18 -13.07 -23.09
CA LEU A 14 -23.20 -14.10 -24.15
C LEU A 14 -22.97 -13.48 -25.53
N ILE A 15 -22.27 -14.17 -26.43
CA ILE A 15 -22.31 -13.89 -27.89
C ILE A 15 -22.54 -15.21 -28.64
N PRO A 16 -23.50 -15.27 -29.59
CA PRO A 16 -23.96 -16.51 -30.21
C PRO A 16 -23.13 -17.01 -31.39
N ALA A 17 -23.28 -18.31 -31.66
CA ALA A 17 -22.81 -19.07 -32.81
C ALA A 17 -23.60 -18.78 -34.10
N ILE A 18 -22.94 -18.84 -35.26
CA ILE A 18 -23.56 -19.10 -36.58
C ILE A 18 -22.69 -20.11 -37.37
N ILE A 19 -23.40 -21.02 -38.05
CA ILE A 19 -23.00 -22.30 -38.65
C ILE A 19 -22.79 -22.16 -40.18
N ALA A 20 -22.07 -23.14 -40.75
CA ALA A 20 -22.11 -23.68 -42.14
C ALA A 20 -20.95 -23.27 -43.07
N ALA A 21 -20.45 -24.08 -44.02
CA ALA A 21 -20.34 -25.52 -44.28
C ALA A 21 -19.47 -25.68 -45.58
N ALA A 22 -18.80 -26.84 -45.74
CA ALA A 22 -18.35 -27.48 -46.99
C ALA A 22 -17.01 -27.10 -47.70
N SER A 23 -16.07 -28.06 -47.58
CA SER A 23 -15.30 -28.78 -48.63
C SER A 23 -14.08 -28.21 -49.39
N MET A 24 -12.99 -28.98 -49.22
CA MET A 24 -11.96 -29.47 -50.18
C MET A 24 -10.64 -28.72 -50.45
N ILE A 25 -9.56 -29.40 -50.01
CA ILE A 25 -8.23 -29.65 -50.62
C ILE A 25 -7.28 -28.45 -50.83
N ALA A 26 -6.22 -28.36 -50.01
CA ALA A 26 -4.80 -28.45 -50.43
C ALA A 26 -3.81 -27.94 -49.35
N ALA A 27 -2.73 -28.71 -49.17
CA ALA A 27 -1.47 -28.42 -48.46
C ALA A 27 -1.49 -28.37 -46.90
N PRO A 28 -0.60 -29.12 -46.21
CA PRO A 28 -0.40 -28.96 -44.77
C PRO A 28 0.28 -27.61 -44.50
N SER A 29 -0.52 -26.57 -44.32
CA SER A 29 -0.15 -25.40 -43.53
C SER A 29 0.14 -25.88 -42.11
N PHE A 30 1.41 -25.98 -41.74
CA PHE A 30 1.76 -26.06 -40.33
C PHE A 30 1.30 -24.75 -39.69
N ALA A 31 0.35 -24.91 -38.77
CA ALA A 31 -0.35 -23.87 -38.05
C ALA A 31 0.60 -22.82 -37.47
N GLN A 32 0.45 -21.58 -37.93
CA GLN A 32 0.98 -20.42 -37.22
C GLN A 32 -0.08 -20.00 -36.20
N GLU A 33 0.02 -20.62 -35.02
CA GLU A 33 -0.77 -20.26 -33.84
C GLU A 33 -0.35 -18.86 -33.38
N ALA A 34 -1.14 -17.88 -33.80
CA ALA A 34 -1.01 -16.51 -33.36
C ALA A 34 -1.69 -16.33 -32.00
N ALA A 35 -0.94 -15.72 -31.08
CA ALA A 35 -1.41 -14.90 -29.97
C ALA A 35 -2.11 -15.60 -28.78
N SER A 36 -1.33 -15.90 -27.75
CA SER A 36 -1.32 -15.09 -26.51
C SER A 36 -0.56 -15.87 -25.44
N THR A 37 0.77 -15.83 -25.49
CA THR A 37 1.53 -16.06 -24.27
C THR A 37 1.26 -14.85 -23.41
N ALA A 38 0.40 -15.03 -22.40
CA ALA A 38 0.28 -14.12 -21.28
C ALA A 38 1.70 -13.79 -20.83
N GLU A 39 2.08 -12.54 -21.01
CA GLU A 39 3.23 -11.95 -20.35
C GLU A 39 2.89 -12.00 -18.85
N SER A 40 3.24 -13.13 -18.21
CA SER A 40 3.43 -13.15 -16.77
C SER A 40 4.36 -11.99 -16.49
N PRO A 41 3.96 -10.95 -15.74
CA PRO A 41 4.90 -9.94 -15.36
C PRO A 41 6.00 -10.69 -14.61
N ALA A 42 7.19 -10.72 -15.21
CA ALA A 42 8.39 -11.14 -14.52
C ALA A 42 8.41 -10.27 -13.25
N VAL A 43 8.19 -10.90 -12.10
CA VAL A 43 8.41 -10.27 -10.80
C VAL A 43 9.90 -10.04 -10.69
N SER A 44 10.33 -8.98 -11.36
CA SER A 44 11.62 -8.37 -11.10
C SER A 44 11.59 -8.02 -9.61
N PRO A 45 12.66 -8.31 -8.84
CA PRO A 45 12.81 -7.84 -7.46
C PRO A 45 13.07 -6.32 -7.48
N SER A 46 12.09 -5.61 -8.01
CA SER A 46 12.06 -4.20 -8.32
C SER A 46 10.95 -3.57 -7.50
N LEU A 47 11.10 -2.28 -7.22
CA LEU A 47 10.10 -1.49 -6.51
C LEU A 47 8.66 -1.87 -6.89
N PRO A 48 7.75 -1.94 -5.92
CA PRO A 48 6.32 -2.06 -6.19
C PRO A 48 5.85 -0.97 -7.16
N ALA A 49 4.72 -1.21 -7.82
CA ALA A 49 4.15 -0.24 -8.75
C ALA A 49 3.89 1.11 -8.07
N ILE A 50 4.19 2.20 -8.78
CA ILE A 50 3.82 3.55 -8.36
C ILE A 50 2.31 3.67 -8.44
N GLN A 51 1.69 4.01 -7.31
CA GLN A 51 0.29 4.32 -7.17
C GLN A 51 0.10 5.84 -7.18
N LEU A 52 -1.07 6.30 -7.64
CA LEU A 52 -1.40 7.72 -7.75
C LEU A 52 -2.74 7.97 -7.06
N GLN A 53 -2.75 8.93 -6.13
CA GLN A 53 -3.98 9.44 -5.53
C GLN A 53 -4.07 10.94 -5.74
N GLY A 54 -5.02 11.36 -6.58
CA GLY A 54 -5.11 12.73 -7.04
C GLY A 54 -3.86 13.13 -7.81
N GLN A 55 -3.00 13.94 -7.18
CA GLN A 55 -1.71 14.40 -7.73
C GLN A 55 -0.49 13.87 -6.96
N THR A 56 -0.72 13.02 -5.95
CA THR A 56 0.34 12.48 -5.10
C THR A 56 0.70 11.08 -5.56
N GLU A 57 1.93 10.92 -6.03
CA GLU A 57 2.50 9.60 -6.34
C GLU A 57 3.03 8.97 -5.05
N PHE A 58 2.79 7.67 -4.87
CA PHE A 58 3.29 6.91 -3.74
C PHE A 58 3.59 5.46 -4.12
N VAL A 59 4.46 4.81 -3.35
CA VAL A 59 4.78 3.38 -3.47
C VAL A 59 4.71 2.80 -2.07
N THR A 60 4.12 1.63 -1.91
CA THR A 60 4.10 0.92 -0.62
C THR A 60 4.57 -0.51 -0.80
N GLY A 61 5.31 -1.04 0.17
CA GLY A 61 5.82 -2.41 0.16
C GLY A 61 7.05 -2.59 1.05
N GLY A 62 7.93 -3.48 0.63
CA GLY A 62 9.16 -3.91 1.30
C GLY A 62 8.95 -5.06 2.28
N VAL A 63 8.01 -5.97 1.99
CA VAL A 63 7.80 -7.20 2.77
C VAL A 63 8.90 -8.22 2.48
N GLY A 64 9.31 -8.33 1.20
CA GLY A 64 10.45 -9.14 0.78
C GLY A 64 11.78 -8.44 1.04
N GLN A 65 12.86 -9.23 1.19
CA GLN A 65 14.20 -8.68 1.42
C GLN A 65 14.62 -7.76 0.27
N ASP A 66 14.61 -8.26 -0.97
CA ASP A 66 15.01 -7.48 -2.14
C ASP A 66 14.15 -6.24 -2.35
N GLU A 67 12.83 -6.37 -2.14
CA GLU A 67 11.88 -5.26 -2.23
C GLU A 67 12.19 -4.20 -1.16
N SER A 68 12.51 -4.60 0.06
CA SER A 68 12.90 -3.68 1.13
C SER A 68 14.20 -2.95 0.81
N GLU A 69 15.16 -3.63 0.18
CA GLU A 69 16.43 -3.03 -0.23
C GLU A 69 16.22 -2.04 -1.39
N ALA A 70 15.37 -2.40 -2.36
CA ALA A 70 14.95 -1.52 -3.45
C ALA A 70 14.24 -0.27 -2.92
N MET A 71 13.26 -0.44 -2.01
CA MET A 71 12.54 0.66 -1.36
C MET A 71 13.49 1.59 -0.59
N LYS A 72 14.43 1.05 0.19
CA LYS A 72 15.45 1.83 0.92
C LYS A 72 16.39 2.60 0.00
N LYS A 73 16.81 1.97 -1.11
CA LYS A 73 17.68 2.62 -2.10
C LYS A 73 16.94 3.75 -2.80
N GLU A 74 15.73 3.47 -3.26
CA GLU A 74 14.89 4.42 -3.97
C GLU A 74 14.42 5.56 -3.05
N GLY A 75 14.13 5.29 -1.79
CA GLY A 75 13.67 6.28 -0.82
C GLY A 75 14.62 7.48 -0.64
N ARG A 76 15.88 7.38 -1.09
CA ARG A 76 16.82 8.51 -1.15
C ARG A 76 16.46 9.54 -2.23
N ALA A 77 15.81 9.12 -3.31
CA ALA A 77 15.35 9.97 -4.42
C ALA A 77 13.92 10.51 -4.18
N TRP A 78 13.23 10.02 -3.15
CA TRP A 78 11.88 10.44 -2.80
C TRP A 78 11.89 11.50 -1.70
N PRO A 79 11.02 12.53 -1.79
CA PRO A 79 10.95 13.59 -0.78
C PRO A 79 10.62 13.06 0.63
N LEU A 80 9.78 12.02 0.72
CA LEU A 80 9.35 11.42 1.96
C LEU A 80 9.42 9.89 1.88
N MET A 81 10.03 9.28 2.89
CA MET A 81 10.03 7.84 3.14
C MET A 81 9.48 7.61 4.55
N LEU A 82 8.42 6.80 4.65
CA LEU A 82 7.88 6.32 5.90
C LEU A 82 8.36 4.89 6.15
N GLU A 83 8.64 4.58 7.41
CA GLU A 83 8.93 3.24 7.89
C GLU A 83 8.02 2.92 9.08
N PHE A 84 7.35 1.77 9.05
CA PHE A 84 6.36 1.38 10.04
C PHE A 84 6.82 0.16 10.83
N ALA A 85 6.80 0.27 12.16
CA ALA A 85 7.14 -0.81 13.06
C ALA A 85 6.30 -0.78 14.35
N GLN A 86 6.15 -1.91 15.02
CA GLN A 86 5.65 -2.00 16.38
C GLN A 86 6.76 -2.53 17.29
N THR A 87 6.85 -2.01 18.51
CA THR A 87 7.72 -2.60 19.53
C THR A 87 6.97 -3.70 20.26
N SER A 88 7.28 -4.99 20.02
CA SER A 88 6.74 -6.14 20.76
C SER A 88 7.86 -6.88 21.48
N ASP A 89 7.69 -7.19 22.77
CA ASP A 89 8.65 -7.98 23.55
C ASP A 89 10.10 -7.45 23.48
N GLY A 90 10.25 -6.12 23.42
CA GLY A 90 11.54 -5.46 23.31
C GLY A 90 12.20 -5.52 21.93
N ARG A 91 11.48 -5.98 20.89
CA ARG A 91 11.95 -6.05 19.50
C ARG A 91 11.06 -5.23 18.57
N ALA A 92 11.65 -4.66 17.53
CA ALA A 92 10.90 -3.99 16.46
C ALA A 92 10.37 -5.02 15.46
N GLN A 93 9.06 -5.07 15.29
CA GLN A 93 8.36 -5.85 14.28
C GLN A 93 7.89 -4.90 13.18
N TYR A 94 8.29 -5.16 11.94
CA TYR A 94 7.81 -4.42 10.77
C TYR A 94 6.31 -4.63 10.57
N LEU A 95 5.61 -3.55 10.21
CA LEU A 95 4.15 -3.53 10.07
C LEU A 95 3.71 -3.36 8.62
N SER A 96 2.48 -3.79 8.35
CA SER A 96 1.69 -3.45 7.17
C SER A 96 0.27 -3.08 7.65
N ASP A 97 -0.62 -2.73 6.73
CA ASP A 97 -1.99 -2.30 7.01
C ASP A 97 -2.08 -1.00 7.84
N VAL A 98 -1.12 -0.09 7.65
CA VAL A 98 -1.13 1.21 8.31
C VAL A 98 -1.90 2.20 7.43
N GLN A 99 -3.01 2.74 7.94
CA GLN A 99 -3.71 3.84 7.28
C GLN A 99 -2.90 5.11 7.44
N VAL A 100 -2.52 5.74 6.32
CA VAL A 100 -1.76 6.99 6.31
C VAL A 100 -2.60 8.08 5.66
N THR A 101 -2.88 9.11 6.43
CA THR A 101 -3.52 10.34 5.95
C THR A 101 -2.51 11.49 6.05
N ILE A 102 -2.29 12.19 4.94
CA ILE A 102 -1.44 13.39 4.90
C ILE A 102 -2.27 14.59 4.48
N LYS A 103 -2.16 15.67 5.25
CA LYS A 103 -2.83 16.94 5.01
C LYS A 103 -1.82 18.05 4.75
N ASP A 104 -2.14 18.93 3.80
CA ASP A 104 -1.34 20.14 3.55
C ASP A 104 -1.53 21.19 4.66
N LYS A 105 -0.81 22.31 4.56
CA LYS A 105 -0.93 23.45 5.50
C LYS A 105 -2.34 24.03 5.58
N SER A 106 -3.14 23.90 4.52
CA SER A 106 -4.51 24.39 4.43
C SER A 106 -5.53 23.39 5.00
N GLY A 107 -5.08 22.19 5.40
CA GLY A 107 -5.93 21.12 5.93
C GLY A 107 -6.50 20.18 4.86
N ASN A 108 -6.14 20.35 3.59
CA ASN A 108 -6.61 19.47 2.51
C ASN A 108 -5.90 18.13 2.58
N THR A 109 -6.65 17.03 2.50
CA THR A 109 -6.06 15.70 2.38
C THR A 109 -5.43 15.55 1.00
N VAL A 110 -4.11 15.38 0.98
CA VAL A 110 -3.32 15.16 -0.25
C VAL A 110 -2.98 13.69 -0.49
N LEU A 111 -3.07 12.88 0.57
CA LEU A 111 -2.92 11.43 0.53
C LEU A 111 -3.79 10.81 1.63
N ASP A 112 -4.46 9.73 1.30
CA ASP A 112 -5.19 8.85 2.21
C ASP A 112 -5.11 7.42 1.65
N ALA A 113 -4.15 6.65 2.13
CA ALA A 113 -3.85 5.33 1.60
C ALA A 113 -3.39 4.38 2.69
N THR A 114 -3.65 3.08 2.48
CA THR A 114 -3.18 2.01 3.36
C THR A 114 -1.82 1.51 2.88
N ALA A 115 -0.85 1.43 3.80
CA ALA A 115 0.46 0.87 3.51
C ALA A 115 0.42 -0.66 3.53
N GLU A 116 0.67 -1.28 2.39
CA GLU A 116 0.75 -2.74 2.21
C GLU A 116 2.06 -3.37 2.73
N GLY A 117 2.98 -2.57 3.26
CA GLY A 117 4.25 -3.05 3.78
C GLY A 117 4.94 -2.04 4.71
N PRO A 118 6.12 -2.38 5.23
CA PRO A 118 6.81 -1.56 6.23
C PRO A 118 7.39 -0.27 5.69
N TYR A 119 7.41 -0.07 4.38
CA TYR A 119 7.91 1.15 3.76
C TYR A 119 6.85 1.77 2.85
N MET A 120 6.76 3.10 2.90
CA MET A 120 5.96 3.88 1.98
C MET A 120 6.77 5.07 1.47
N LEU A 121 6.95 5.18 0.16
CA LEU A 121 7.60 6.31 -0.51
C LEU A 121 6.53 7.25 -1.02
N ILE A 122 6.69 8.55 -0.79
CA ILE A 122 5.65 9.53 -1.13
C ILE A 122 6.28 10.76 -1.78
N ARG A 123 5.75 11.14 -2.94
CA ARG A 123 6.18 12.31 -3.70
C ARG A 123 5.27 13.48 -3.40
N LEU A 124 5.70 14.30 -2.46
CA LEU A 124 5.05 15.55 -2.09
C LEU A 124 5.90 16.74 -2.52
N ALA A 125 5.24 17.84 -2.88
CA ALA A 125 5.89 19.11 -3.11
C ALA A 125 6.58 19.61 -1.82
N PRO A 126 7.61 20.46 -1.91
CA PRO A 126 8.21 21.09 -0.73
C PRO A 126 7.16 21.94 -0.01
N GLY A 127 7.01 21.74 1.31
CA GLY A 127 5.91 22.30 2.07
C GLY A 127 5.85 21.82 3.51
N ARG A 128 4.78 22.22 4.21
CA ARG A 128 4.46 21.75 5.56
C ARG A 128 3.23 20.86 5.49
N TYR A 129 3.29 19.73 6.16
CA TYR A 129 2.23 18.72 6.16
C TYR A 129 1.99 18.19 7.58
N SER A 130 0.78 17.72 7.80
CA SER A 130 0.43 16.90 8.96
C SER A 130 0.22 15.47 8.47
N LEU A 131 0.80 14.51 9.18
CA LEU A 131 0.69 13.09 8.93
C LEU A 131 -0.01 12.44 10.11
N ASP A 132 -1.07 11.71 9.80
CA ASP A 132 -1.81 10.86 10.73
C ASP A 132 -1.61 9.42 10.25
N ALA A 133 -0.98 8.59 11.06
CA ALA A 133 -0.81 7.17 10.78
C ALA A 133 -1.56 6.35 11.82
N ILE A 134 -2.46 5.50 11.37
CA ILE A 134 -3.31 4.67 12.22
C ILE A 134 -2.93 3.22 11.99
N TYR A 135 -2.63 2.52 13.06
CA TYR A 135 -2.45 1.08 13.08
C TYR A 135 -3.29 0.53 14.23
N GLU A 136 -4.12 -0.47 13.95
CA GLU A 136 -5.12 -0.98 14.88
C GLU A 136 -6.04 0.15 15.40
N SER A 137 -5.94 0.52 16.68
CA SER A 137 -6.70 1.61 17.31
C SER A 137 -5.81 2.76 17.78
N VAL A 138 -4.52 2.76 17.41
CA VAL A 138 -3.55 3.75 17.89
C VAL A 138 -3.14 4.65 16.73
N THR A 139 -3.38 5.95 16.90
CA THR A 139 -3.00 6.97 15.93
C THR A 139 -1.72 7.67 16.34
N LEU A 140 -0.77 7.77 15.42
CA LEU A 140 0.44 8.58 15.55
C LEU A 140 0.31 9.83 14.69
N HIS A 141 0.37 11.00 15.33
CA HIS A 141 0.39 12.29 14.68
C HIS A 141 1.83 12.80 14.52
N ARG A 142 2.17 13.31 13.33
CA ARG A 142 3.48 13.92 13.04
C ARG A 142 3.33 15.17 12.18
N HIS A 143 4.15 16.17 12.44
CA HIS A 143 4.31 17.30 11.53
C HIS A 143 5.55 17.11 10.67
N LEU A 144 5.39 17.31 9.37
CA LEU A 144 6.43 17.15 8.37
C LEU A 144 6.75 18.51 7.76
N LYS A 145 8.04 18.78 7.57
CA LYS A 145 8.55 19.87 6.75
C LYS A 145 9.41 19.25 5.66
N LEU A 146 8.98 19.40 4.41
CA LEU A 146 9.70 18.93 3.24
C LEU A 146 10.36 20.14 2.56
N GLU A 147 11.66 20.00 2.29
CA GLU A 147 12.47 21.04 1.64
C GLU A 147 12.89 20.55 0.26
N LYS A 148 13.03 21.48 -0.68
CA LYS A 148 13.36 21.13 -2.07
C LYS A 148 14.71 20.40 -2.12
N GLY A 149 14.73 19.22 -2.75
CA GLY A 149 15.93 18.40 -2.91
C GLY A 149 16.38 17.65 -1.65
N GLN A 150 15.62 17.70 -0.55
CA GLN A 150 15.88 16.89 0.63
C GLN A 150 14.94 15.68 0.68
N ASN A 151 15.49 14.53 1.06
CA ASN A 151 14.70 13.38 1.47
C ASN A 151 14.47 13.44 2.98
N ARG A 152 13.26 13.06 3.41
CA ARG A 152 12.91 12.95 4.82
C ARG A 152 12.48 11.53 5.12
N LYS A 153 13.25 10.82 5.94
CA LYS A 153 12.84 9.55 6.51
C LYS A 153 12.11 9.77 7.84
N VAL A 154 10.96 9.14 8.01
CA VAL A 154 10.18 9.17 9.25
C VAL A 154 9.90 7.73 9.67
N VAL A 155 10.36 7.36 10.87
CA VAL A 155 10.07 6.05 11.45
C VAL A 155 8.92 6.21 12.44
N LEU A 156 7.86 5.44 12.23
CA LEU A 156 6.66 5.40 13.06
C LEU A 156 6.69 4.08 13.81
N VAL A 157 6.87 4.17 15.13
CA VAL A 157 6.93 3.01 16.01
C VAL A 157 5.73 3.03 16.93
N TRP A 158 4.87 2.03 16.80
CA TRP A 158 3.74 1.82 17.72
C TRP A 158 4.20 1.07 18.96
N PRO A 159 3.66 1.40 20.15
CA PRO A 159 3.79 0.51 21.29
C PRO A 159 3.00 -0.77 21.01
N SER A 160 3.55 -1.95 21.31
CA SER A 160 2.69 -3.11 21.60
C SER A 160 1.90 -2.72 22.85
N GLN A 161 0.60 -2.96 22.82
CA GLN A 161 -0.34 -2.66 23.91
C GLN A 161 0.29 -2.98 25.27
N LEU A 162 0.74 -1.95 26.01
CA LEU A 162 1.06 -2.10 27.42
C LEU A 162 -0.28 -2.32 28.10
N ARG A 163 -0.47 -3.50 28.71
CA ARG A 163 -1.65 -3.85 29.52
C ARG A 163 -2.20 -2.64 30.30
N GLU A 164 -3.21 -1.96 29.76
CA GLU A 164 -4.11 -1.14 30.56
C GLU A 164 -5.03 -2.10 31.31
N GLY A 165 -4.60 -2.53 32.50
CA GLY A 165 -5.37 -3.52 33.28
C GLY A 165 -4.81 -3.96 34.63
N GLN A 166 -3.85 -3.27 35.24
CA GLN A 166 -3.50 -3.48 36.66
C GLN A 166 -3.32 -2.15 37.40
N GLY A 167 -4.41 -1.41 37.49
CA GLY A 167 -4.54 -0.19 38.28
C GLY A 167 -5.92 -0.10 38.93
N GLN A 168 -6.38 -1.17 39.58
CA GLN A 168 -7.56 -1.10 40.45
C GLN A 168 -7.37 -1.94 41.72
N GLY A 169 -7.47 -1.25 42.85
CA GLY A 169 -7.76 -1.87 44.15
C GLY A 169 -6.55 -1.99 45.08
N GLN A 170 -5.99 -0.87 45.50
CA GLN A 170 -5.51 -0.72 46.88
C GLN A 170 -6.69 -1.13 47.79
N ARG A 171 -6.76 -2.41 48.18
CA ARG A 171 -7.63 -2.87 49.25
C ARG A 171 -6.80 -2.78 50.52
N ASN A 172 -6.86 -1.64 51.19
CA ASN A 172 -6.62 -1.60 52.62
C ASN A 172 -7.60 -0.60 53.21
N PRO A 173 -8.70 -1.13 53.78
CA PRO A 173 -8.90 -0.85 55.18
C PRO A 173 -9.30 -2.12 55.91
N GLU A 174 -8.48 -2.58 56.85
CA GLU A 174 -8.89 -2.91 58.23
C GLU A 174 -7.74 -2.55 59.18
#